data_AF-A0A973RNU9-F1
#
_entry.id   AF-A0A973RNU9-F1
#
_cell.length_a   1.000
_cell.length_b   1.000
_cell.length_c   1.000
_cell.angle_alpha   90.00
_cell.angle_beta   90.00
_cell.angle_gamma   90.00
#
_symmetry.space_group_name_H-M   'P 1'
#
loop_
_entity.id
_entity.type
_entity.pdbx_description
1 polymer ?
#
loop_
_entity_poly.entity_id
_entity_poly.type
_entity_poly.pdbx_seq_one_letter_code
_entity_poly.pdbx_strand_id
1 'polypeptide(L)'
;TLYEGTTAIQGQDYFFRKIVRNQGAALNSLAEDIKKFLALGEGGEELAGAREHLAKAAVELEAIVGLMLTDLAATEQDVKNIYKVGLNTTRLLMASGDVVVGYLLLKGAAVAAEKLPTASAKDKAFYTGKIAAAKFFAANVLPGVTGARKLAENVELDLMELDEAAF
;
A
#
# COMPACT_ATOMS: atom_id res chain seq x y z
N THR A 1 -14.42 -12.32 4.23
CA THR A 1 -13.26 -13.21 4.42
C THR A 1 -13.22 -13.64 5.89
N LEU A 2 -13.58 -14.89 6.17
CA LEU A 2 -13.92 -15.38 7.52
C LEU A 2 -13.09 -16.60 7.95
N TYR A 3 -12.92 -17.59 7.08
CA TYR A 3 -12.05 -18.74 7.35
C TYR A 3 -10.57 -18.36 7.30
N GLU A 4 -9.74 -19.02 8.11
CA GLU A 4 -8.28 -18.76 8.28
C GLU A 4 -7.90 -17.40 8.89
N GLY A 5 -8.85 -16.77 9.57
CA GLY A 5 -8.66 -15.48 10.24
C GLY A 5 -9.38 -14.38 9.47
N THR A 6 -10.17 -13.58 10.19
CA THR A 6 -10.90 -12.46 9.59
C THR A 6 -9.93 -11.39 9.11
N THR A 7 -10.38 -10.51 8.21
CA THR A 7 -9.53 -9.39 7.72
C THR A 7 -8.94 -8.56 8.85
N ALA A 8 -9.68 -8.33 9.94
CA ALA A 8 -9.17 -7.60 11.10
C ALA A 8 -8.00 -8.35 11.77
N ILE A 9 -8.11 -9.67 11.93
CA ILE A 9 -7.02 -10.51 12.46
C ILE A 9 -5.81 -10.48 11.53
N GLN A 10 -6.02 -10.54 10.22
CA GLN A 10 -4.92 -10.43 9.25
C GLN A 10 -4.23 -9.06 9.31
N GLY A 11 -5.00 -7.97 9.48
CA GLY A 11 -4.45 -6.61 9.63
C GLY A 11 -3.63 -6.45 10.91
N GLN A 12 -4.12 -6.99 12.03
CA GLN A 12 -3.39 -7.00 13.29
C GLN A 12 -2.10 -7.83 13.17
N ASP A 13 -2.19 -9.02 12.56
CA ASP A 13 -1.03 -9.87 12.32
C ASP A 13 0.04 -9.14 11.49
N TYR A 14 -0.39 -8.50 10.40
CA TYR A 14 0.47 -7.75 9.51
C TYR A 14 1.21 -6.63 10.27
N PHE A 15 0.51 -5.80 11.03
CA PHE A 15 1.16 -4.72 11.78
C PHE A 15 2.02 -5.25 12.93
N PHE A 16 1.44 -5.97 13.89
CA PHE A 16 2.16 -6.33 15.11
C PHE A 16 3.23 -7.40 14.89
N ARG A 17 2.94 -8.43 14.09
CA ARG A 17 3.87 -9.55 13.90
C ARG A 17 4.81 -9.34 12.71
N LYS A 18 4.34 -8.79 11.60
CA LYS A 18 5.15 -8.69 10.37
C LYS A 18 5.90 -7.36 10.23
N ILE A 19 5.44 -6.30 10.89
CA ILE A 19 6.14 -5.01 10.91
C ILE A 19 6.83 -4.81 12.26
N VAL A 20 6.09 -4.68 13.36
CA VAL A 20 6.64 -4.31 14.67
C VAL A 20 7.64 -5.34 15.19
N ARG A 21 7.22 -6.61 15.35
CA ARG A 21 8.12 -7.67 15.84
C ARG A 21 9.31 -7.93 14.90
N ASN A 22 9.14 -7.70 13.61
CA ASN A 22 10.20 -7.83 12.62
C ASN A 22 11.07 -6.57 12.49
N GLN A 23 10.82 -5.53 13.30
CA GLN A 23 11.53 -4.24 13.26
C GLN A 23 11.53 -3.60 11.86
N GLY A 24 10.45 -3.82 11.11
CA GLY A 24 10.27 -3.29 9.76
C GLY A 24 11.20 -3.88 8.68
N ALA A 25 12.03 -4.88 8.99
CA ALA A 25 13.05 -5.37 8.06
C ALA A 25 12.48 -5.80 6.69
N ALA A 26 11.40 -6.59 6.69
CA ALA A 26 10.75 -7.03 5.45
C ALA A 26 10.10 -5.87 4.67
N LEU A 27 9.47 -4.93 5.38
CA LEU A 27 8.84 -3.76 4.76
C LEU A 27 9.90 -2.84 4.13
N ASN A 28 11.01 -2.61 4.82
CA ASN A 28 12.13 -1.82 4.33
C ASN A 28 12.76 -2.46 3.08
N SER A 29 12.95 -3.78 3.08
CA SER A 29 13.43 -4.50 1.89
C SER A 29 12.51 -4.30 0.69
N LEU A 30 11.19 -4.38 0.88
CA LEU A 30 10.23 -4.11 -0.20
C LEU A 30 10.27 -2.65 -0.67
N ALA A 31 10.37 -1.70 0.26
CA ALA A 31 10.49 -0.28 -0.06
C ALA A 31 11.76 0.01 -0.87
N GLU A 32 12.88 -0.64 -0.55
CA GLU A 32 14.12 -0.55 -1.32
C GLU A 32 13.95 -1.09 -2.74
N ASP A 33 13.27 -2.22 -2.92
CA ASP A 33 13.02 -2.78 -4.25
C ASP A 33 12.14 -1.85 -5.10
N ILE A 34 11.12 -1.24 -4.50
CA ILE A 34 10.30 -0.22 -5.17
C ILE A 34 11.16 1.00 -5.54
N LYS A 35 12.00 1.50 -4.62
CA LYS A 35 12.91 2.63 -4.87
C LYS A 35 13.88 2.34 -6.02
N LYS A 36 14.47 1.15 -6.06
CA LYS A 36 15.35 0.70 -7.15
C LYS A 36 14.60 0.68 -8.49
N PHE A 37 13.42 0.09 -8.54
CA PHE A 37 12.60 0.05 -9.76
C PHE A 37 12.26 1.46 -10.27
N LEU A 38 11.85 2.37 -9.37
CA LEU A 38 11.54 3.75 -9.72
C LEU A 38 12.77 4.49 -10.26
N ALA A 39 13.95 4.28 -9.66
CA ALA A 39 15.20 4.92 -10.07
C ALA A 39 15.69 4.47 -11.45
N LEU A 40 15.45 3.20 -11.82
CA LEU A 40 15.86 2.66 -13.12
C LEU A 40 15.07 3.25 -14.30
N GLY A 41 13.86 3.76 -14.07
CA GLY A 41 13.06 4.35 -15.14
C GLY A 41 12.64 3.36 -16.23
N GLU A 42 12.48 2.08 -15.89
CA GLU A 42 12.09 1.03 -16.84
C GLU A 42 10.71 1.30 -17.47
N GLY A 43 10.58 1.06 -18.77
CA GLY A 43 9.40 1.40 -19.57
C GLY A 43 9.38 2.85 -20.10
N GLY A 44 10.41 3.65 -19.82
CA GLY A 44 10.63 4.96 -20.43
C GLY A 44 9.55 6.00 -20.09
N GLU A 45 9.34 6.96 -20.99
CA GLU A 45 8.36 8.06 -20.85
C GLU A 45 6.92 7.56 -20.76
N GLU A 46 6.59 6.45 -21.42
CA GLU A 46 5.24 5.88 -21.46
C GLU A 46 4.70 5.54 -20.06
N LEU A 47 5.59 5.16 -19.13
CA LEU A 47 5.26 4.82 -17.75
C LEU A 47 5.63 5.90 -16.73
N ALA A 48 6.17 7.05 -17.14
CA ALA A 48 6.67 8.07 -16.22
C ALA A 48 5.61 8.53 -15.20
N GLY A 49 4.45 8.99 -15.67
CA GLY A 49 3.36 9.42 -14.77
C GLY A 49 2.82 8.29 -13.88
N ALA A 50 2.82 7.04 -14.37
CA ALA A 50 2.38 5.90 -13.56
C ALA A 50 3.40 5.57 -12.44
N ARG A 51 4.70 5.74 -12.70
CA ARG A 51 5.75 5.64 -11.68
C ARG A 51 5.66 6.75 -10.64
N GLU A 52 5.29 7.97 -11.02
CA GLU A 52 5.06 9.06 -10.06
C GLU A 52 3.94 8.72 -9.07
N HIS A 53 2.83 8.14 -9.54
CA HIS A 53 1.77 7.65 -8.66
C HIS A 53 2.25 6.57 -7.69
N LEU A 54 3.07 5.62 -8.16
CA LEU A 54 3.66 4.59 -7.30
C LEU A 54 4.62 5.19 -6.27
N ALA A 55 5.49 6.10 -6.69
CA ALA A 55 6.42 6.78 -5.79
C ALA A 55 5.67 7.50 -4.67
N LYS A 56 4.61 8.23 -5.02
CA LYS A 56 3.76 8.89 -4.04
C LYS A 56 3.10 7.86 -3.12
N ALA A 57 2.42 6.85 -3.64
CA ALA A 57 1.72 5.86 -2.83
C ALA A 57 2.66 5.11 -1.86
N ALA A 58 3.90 4.83 -2.26
CA ALA A 58 4.91 4.22 -1.37
C ALA A 58 5.25 5.14 -0.18
N VAL A 59 5.44 6.43 -0.42
CA VAL A 59 5.68 7.43 0.65
C VAL A 59 4.47 7.55 1.58
N GLU A 60 3.25 7.55 1.03
CA GLU A 60 2.02 7.62 1.83
C GLU A 60 1.84 6.36 2.70
N LEU A 61 2.21 5.19 2.19
CA LEU A 61 2.22 3.95 2.96
C LEU A 61 3.23 3.99 4.11
N GLU A 62 4.46 4.45 3.84
CA GLU A 62 5.49 4.65 4.88
C GLU A 62 4.97 5.60 5.99
N ALA A 63 4.24 6.66 5.61
CA ALA A 63 3.63 7.59 6.57
C ALA A 63 2.53 6.97 7.43
N ILE A 64 1.66 6.10 6.87
CA ILE A 64 0.66 5.37 7.65
C ILE A 64 1.34 4.46 8.68
N VAL A 65 2.40 3.76 8.28
CA VAL A 65 3.16 2.90 9.21
C VAL A 65 3.81 3.74 10.30
N GLY A 66 4.42 4.88 9.96
CA GLY A 66 4.99 5.82 10.93
C GLY A 66 3.97 6.30 11.95
N LEU A 67 2.79 6.74 11.51
CA LEU A 67 1.68 7.14 12.38
C LEU A 67 1.30 6.03 13.35
N MET A 68 1.08 4.80 12.86
CA MET A 68 0.69 3.69 13.72
C MET A 68 1.77 3.27 14.71
N LEU A 69 3.06 3.43 14.37
CA LEU A 69 4.17 3.23 15.30
C LEU A 69 4.18 4.31 16.39
N THR A 70 3.87 5.56 16.05
CA THR A 70 3.69 6.65 17.02
C THR A 70 2.53 6.36 17.97
N ASP A 71 1.38 5.95 17.46
CA ASP A 71 0.22 5.56 18.29
C ASP A 71 0.55 4.37 19.20
N LEU A 72 1.30 3.39 18.69
CA LEU A 72 1.75 2.25 19.49
C LEU A 72 2.68 2.69 20.62
N ALA A 73 3.64 3.57 20.37
CA ALA A 73 4.55 4.10 21.40
C ALA A 73 3.78 4.92 22.46
N ALA A 74 2.74 5.66 22.06
CA ALA A 74 1.90 6.41 22.99
C ALA A 74 1.13 5.53 24.00
N THR A 75 1.06 4.21 23.78
CA THR A 75 0.46 3.27 24.74
C THR A 75 1.22 3.15 26.06
N GLU A 76 2.50 3.56 26.09
CA GLU A 76 3.29 3.65 27.32
C GLU A 76 2.74 4.72 28.28
N GLN A 77 2.10 5.76 27.72
CA GLN A 77 1.51 6.87 28.49
C GLN A 77 0.01 6.68 28.70
N ASP A 78 -0.71 6.28 27.64
CA ASP A 78 -2.13 5.95 27.71
C ASP A 78 -2.43 4.75 26.82
N VAL A 79 -2.76 3.63 27.48
CA VAL A 79 -3.08 2.35 26.84
C VAL A 79 -4.19 2.46 25.81
N LYS A 80 -5.11 3.44 25.92
CA LYS A 80 -6.21 3.64 24.96
C LYS A 80 -5.72 3.95 23.54
N ASN A 81 -4.49 4.48 23.38
CA ASN A 81 -3.92 4.71 22.04
C ASN A 81 -3.80 3.43 21.20
N ILE A 82 -3.83 2.25 21.83
CA ILE A 82 -3.87 0.97 21.10
C ILE A 82 -5.12 0.84 20.22
N TYR A 83 -6.21 1.53 20.57
CA TYR A 83 -7.42 1.54 19.74
C TYR A 83 -7.20 2.26 18.41
N LYS A 84 -6.41 3.35 18.39
CA LYS A 84 -6.06 4.04 17.13
C LYS A 84 -5.31 3.11 16.18
N VAL A 85 -4.38 2.31 16.72
CA VAL A 85 -3.70 1.24 15.97
C VAL A 85 -4.73 0.24 15.43
N GLY A 86 -5.61 -0.28 16.30
CA GLY A 86 -6.65 -1.24 15.95
C GLY A 86 -7.55 -0.76 14.80
N LEU A 87 -8.05 0.46 14.89
CA LEU A 87 -8.91 1.14 13.91
C LEU A 87 -8.21 1.39 12.56
N ASN A 88 -6.88 1.33 12.53
CA ASN A 88 -6.05 1.52 11.33
C ASN A 88 -5.53 0.22 10.69
N THR A 89 -5.51 -0.91 11.41
CA THR A 89 -4.91 -2.17 10.91
C THR A 89 -5.44 -2.65 9.56
N THR A 90 -6.75 -2.66 9.35
CA THR A 90 -7.34 -3.11 8.07
C THR A 90 -7.02 -2.13 6.94
N ARG A 91 -6.99 -0.83 7.23
CA ARG A 91 -6.67 0.22 6.27
C ARG A 91 -5.22 0.11 5.80
N LEU A 92 -4.29 -0.08 6.75
CA LEU A 92 -2.89 -0.36 6.44
C LEU A 92 -2.76 -1.61 5.56
N LEU A 93 -3.44 -2.70 5.91
CA LEU A 93 -3.39 -3.95 5.13
C LEU A 93 -3.81 -3.74 3.67
N MET A 94 -4.92 -3.04 3.44
CA MET A 94 -5.42 -2.79 2.08
C MET A 94 -4.51 -1.84 1.30
N ALA A 95 -4.05 -0.76 1.94
CA ALA A 95 -3.13 0.21 1.33
C ALA A 95 -1.80 -0.46 0.92
N SER A 96 -1.25 -1.34 1.76
CA SER A 96 -0.07 -2.15 1.40
C SER A 96 -0.33 -3.03 0.18
N GLY A 97 -1.52 -3.64 0.11
CA GLY A 97 -1.94 -4.43 -1.04
C GLY A 97 -1.93 -3.62 -2.33
N ASP A 98 -2.52 -2.42 -2.33
CA ASP A 98 -2.57 -1.54 -3.50
C ASP A 98 -1.16 -1.14 -3.97
N VAL A 99 -0.26 -0.79 -3.04
CA VAL A 99 1.13 -0.44 -3.39
C VAL A 99 1.85 -1.63 -4.03
N VAL A 100 1.73 -2.84 -3.45
CA VAL A 100 2.36 -4.05 -4.00
C VAL A 100 1.80 -4.39 -5.37
N VAL A 101 0.48 -4.34 -5.54
CA VAL A 101 -0.18 -4.61 -6.82
C VAL A 101 0.25 -3.59 -7.88
N GLY A 102 0.24 -2.30 -7.55
CA GLY A 102 0.70 -1.24 -8.45
C GLY A 102 2.15 -1.43 -8.88
N TYR A 103 3.03 -1.76 -7.94
CA TYR A 103 4.44 -2.08 -8.21
C TYR A 103 4.60 -3.25 -9.19
N LEU A 104 3.93 -4.38 -8.93
CA LEU A 104 4.04 -5.57 -9.77
C LEU A 104 3.43 -5.36 -11.17
N LEU A 105 2.31 -4.63 -11.26
CA LEU A 105 1.71 -4.26 -12.55
C LEU A 105 2.66 -3.38 -13.36
N LEU A 106 3.32 -2.40 -12.73
CA LEU A 106 4.28 -1.53 -13.41
C LEU A 106 5.54 -2.28 -13.86
N LYS A 107 6.06 -3.23 -13.07
CA LYS A 107 7.13 -4.12 -13.52
C LYS A 107 6.72 -4.93 -14.74
N GLY A 108 5.52 -5.50 -14.74
CA GLY A 108 4.99 -6.21 -15.89
C GLY A 108 4.80 -5.32 -17.12
N ALA A 109 4.36 -4.07 -16.92
CA ALA A 109 4.21 -3.08 -17.98
C ALA A 109 5.55 -2.62 -18.56
N ALA A 110 6.60 -2.50 -17.74
CA ALA A 110 7.93 -2.16 -18.19
C ALA A 110 8.49 -3.25 -19.13
N VAL A 111 8.36 -4.52 -18.74
CA VAL A 111 8.71 -5.66 -19.61
C VAL A 111 7.86 -5.65 -20.88
N ALA A 112 6.56 -5.37 -20.78
CA ALA A 112 5.68 -5.29 -21.94
C ALA A 112 6.11 -4.18 -22.91
N ALA A 113 6.48 -3.00 -22.40
CA ALA A 113 6.97 -1.88 -23.20
C ALA A 113 8.27 -2.21 -23.94
N GLU A 114 9.19 -2.94 -23.29
CA GLU A 114 10.44 -3.40 -23.91
C GLU A 114 10.19 -4.40 -25.05
N LYS A 115 9.25 -5.33 -24.88
CA LYS A 115 8.97 -6.40 -25.87
C LYS A 115 8.04 -5.96 -27.01
N LEU A 116 7.23 -4.92 -26.81
CA LEU A 116 6.23 -4.48 -27.77
C LEU A 116 6.76 -4.19 -29.19
N PRO A 117 7.95 -3.57 -29.38
CA PRO A 117 8.47 -3.24 -30.72
C PRO A 117 8.74 -4.48 -31.59
N THR A 118 9.14 -5.60 -30.98
CA THR A 118 9.51 -6.84 -31.68
C THR A 118 8.46 -7.95 -31.55
N ALA A 119 7.32 -7.66 -30.92
CA ALA A 119 6.27 -8.62 -30.63
C ALA A 119 5.51 -9.09 -31.89
N SER A 120 5.05 -10.34 -31.85
CA SER A 120 4.11 -10.88 -32.85
C SER A 120 2.77 -10.13 -32.80
N ALA A 121 1.95 -10.23 -33.86
CA ALA A 121 0.64 -9.56 -33.89
C ALA A 121 -0.27 -9.97 -32.72
N LYS A 122 -0.21 -11.24 -32.28
CA LYS A 122 -0.97 -11.74 -31.12
C LYS A 122 -0.47 -11.16 -29.80
N ASP A 123 0.86 -11.04 -29.65
CA ASP A 123 1.47 -10.58 -28.39
C ASP A 123 1.39 -9.05 -28.23
N LYS A 124 1.31 -8.30 -29.34
CA LYS A 124 1.11 -6.84 -29.31
C LYS A 124 -0.14 -6.43 -28.54
N ALA A 125 -1.26 -7.12 -28.77
CA ALA A 125 -2.51 -6.85 -28.05
C ALA A 125 -2.36 -7.11 -26.54
N PHE A 126 -1.70 -8.21 -26.17
CA PHE A 126 -1.45 -8.56 -24.76
C PHE A 126 -0.55 -7.53 -24.06
N TYR A 127 0.58 -7.15 -24.67
CA TYR A 127 1.49 -6.16 -24.09
C TYR A 127 0.87 -4.77 -23.98
N THR A 128 0.10 -4.35 -24.98
CA THR A 128 -0.66 -3.08 -24.93
C THR A 128 -1.65 -3.10 -23.77
N GLY A 129 -2.36 -4.22 -23.57
CA GLY A 129 -3.27 -4.40 -22.42
C GLY A 129 -2.56 -4.34 -21.07
N LYS A 130 -1.36 -4.92 -20.94
CA LYS A 130 -0.56 -4.84 -19.70
C LYS A 130 -0.17 -3.41 -19.36
N ILE A 131 0.28 -2.63 -20.33
CA ILE A 131 0.63 -1.22 -20.16
C ILE A 131 -0.62 -0.43 -19.76
N ALA A 132 -1.74 -0.59 -20.47
CA ALA A 132 -2.98 0.10 -20.18
C ALA A 132 -3.51 -0.20 -18.78
N ALA A 133 -3.52 -1.47 -18.36
CA ALA A 133 -3.97 -1.88 -17.03
C ALA A 133 -3.10 -1.28 -15.92
N ALA A 134 -1.77 -1.27 -16.09
CA ALA A 134 -0.87 -0.68 -15.11
C ALA A 134 -1.06 0.83 -14.99
N LYS A 135 -1.19 1.56 -16.12
CA LYS A 135 -1.47 3.00 -16.13
C LYS A 135 -2.82 3.31 -15.47
N PHE A 136 -3.86 2.54 -15.77
CA PHE A 136 -5.17 2.68 -15.15
C PHE A 136 -5.11 2.50 -13.64
N PHE A 137 -4.50 1.40 -13.18
CA PHE A 137 -4.37 1.10 -11.75
C PHE A 137 -3.58 2.20 -11.03
N ALA A 138 -2.47 2.64 -11.62
CA ALA A 138 -1.67 3.71 -11.06
C ALA A 138 -2.45 5.03 -10.92
N ALA A 139 -3.24 5.39 -11.93
CA ALA A 139 -3.99 6.65 -11.92
C ALA A 139 -5.29 6.61 -11.10
N ASN A 140 -5.91 5.44 -10.90
CA ASN A 140 -7.26 5.33 -10.31
C ASN A 140 -7.31 4.61 -8.96
N VAL A 141 -6.32 3.76 -8.64
CA VAL A 141 -6.29 3.00 -7.39
C VAL A 141 -5.26 3.57 -6.42
N LEU A 142 -4.02 3.80 -6.88
CA LEU A 142 -2.95 4.29 -6.01
C LEU A 142 -3.23 5.64 -5.31
N PRO A 143 -3.97 6.61 -5.89
CA PRO A 143 -4.37 7.81 -5.15
C PRO A 143 -5.23 7.52 -3.92
N GLY A 144 -5.90 6.35 -3.87
CA GLY A 144 -6.61 5.86 -2.71
C GLY A 144 -5.72 5.70 -1.48
N VAL A 145 -4.40 5.46 -1.64
CA VAL A 145 -3.45 5.38 -0.52
C VAL A 145 -3.27 6.75 0.16
N THR A 146 -3.21 7.85 -0.60
CA THR A 146 -3.25 9.21 -0.02
C THR A 146 -4.55 9.44 0.75
N GLY A 147 -5.68 8.96 0.23
CA GLY A 147 -6.97 9.00 0.95
C GLY A 147 -6.94 8.21 2.25
N ALA A 148 -6.41 6.98 2.21
CA ALA A 148 -6.22 6.13 3.37
C ALA A 148 -5.35 6.81 4.43
N ARG A 149 -4.24 7.44 4.04
CA ARG A 149 -3.40 8.21 4.97
C ARG A 149 -4.18 9.30 5.69
N LYS A 150 -4.91 10.15 4.95
CA LYS A 150 -5.72 11.22 5.56
C LYS A 150 -6.76 10.68 6.54
N LEU A 151 -7.38 9.55 6.21
CA LEU A 151 -8.34 8.90 7.11
C LEU A 151 -7.64 8.33 8.35
N ALA A 152 -6.43 7.80 8.21
CA ALA A 152 -5.67 7.26 9.34
C ALA A 152 -5.26 8.37 10.32
N GLU A 153 -4.80 9.51 9.80
CA GLU A 153 -4.39 10.69 10.59
C GLU A 153 -5.57 11.30 11.38
N ASN A 154 -6.81 11.11 10.95
CA ASN A 154 -8.01 11.61 11.62
C ASN A 154 -8.63 10.63 12.63
N VAL A 155 -7.99 9.49 12.91
CA VAL A 155 -8.52 8.51 13.87
C VAL A 155 -8.37 9.03 15.30
N GLU A 156 -9.52 9.27 15.94
CA GLU A 156 -9.63 9.66 17.35
C GLU A 156 -10.33 8.59 18.19
N LEU A 157 -10.38 8.80 19.51
CA LEU A 157 -10.96 7.86 20.46
C LEU A 157 -12.48 8.00 20.65
N ASP A 158 -13.12 9.01 20.05
CA ASP A 158 -14.54 9.32 20.25
C ASP A 158 -15.45 8.10 20.09
N LEU A 159 -15.18 7.25 19.08
CA LEU A 159 -15.95 6.03 18.83
C LEU A 159 -15.77 4.98 19.93
N MET A 160 -14.58 4.92 20.53
CA MET A 160 -14.23 3.97 21.59
C MET A 160 -14.72 4.43 22.97
N GLU A 161 -15.02 5.72 23.12
CA GLU A 161 -15.54 6.32 24.35
C GLU A 161 -17.07 6.43 24.35
N LEU A 162 -17.71 6.17 23.20
CA LEU A 162 -19.15 6.16 23.06
C LEU A 162 -19.78 5.01 23.86
N ASP A 163 -20.86 5.30 24.59
CA ASP A 163 -21.64 4.29 25.30
C ASP A 163 -22.23 3.28 24.30
N GLU A 164 -22.13 1.99 24.61
CA GLU A 164 -22.64 0.91 23.76
C GLU A 164 -24.14 1.07 23.46
N ALA A 165 -24.93 1.61 24.38
CA ALA A 165 -26.36 1.83 24.20
C ALA A 165 -26.71 2.88 23.12
N ALA A 166 -25.71 3.61 22.59
CA ALA A 166 -25.90 4.56 21.50
C ALA A 166 -25.80 3.93 20.09
N PHE A 167 -25.52 2.62 19.99
CA PHE A 167 -25.46 1.87 18.72
C PHE A 167 -26.75 1.13 18.36
#